data_AF-U2PZI9-F1
#
_entry.id   AF-U2PZI9-F1
#
_cell.length_a   1.000
_cell.length_b   1.000
_cell.length_c   1.000
_cell.angle_alpha   90.00
_cell.angle_beta   90.00
_cell.angle_gamma   90.00
#
_symmetry.space_group_name_H-M   'P 1'
#
loop_
_entity.id
_entity.type
_entity.pdbx_description
1 polymer ?
#
loop_
_entity_poly.entity_id
_entity_poly.type
_entity_poly.pdbx_seq_one_letter_code
_entity_poly.pdbx_strand_id
1 'polypeptide(L)'
;KIMYLNQKEWDERIRDRIVEDLHWLAEDWFSSVDEEDVDEMIEILEKNSNSKFTKKEKEELKELKVSKEVFKNGIYLEGVRITSNGDFSVYYYDNEVFFAGHGIELMGNISGEFKYKAKL
;
A
#
# COMPACT_ATOMS: atom_id res chain seq x y z
N LYS A 1 -16.42 -10.95 -13.60
CA LYS A 1 -17.08 -9.66 -14.00
C LYS A 1 -17.15 -8.66 -12.85
N ILE A 2 -17.43 -9.09 -11.61
CA ILE A 2 -17.58 -8.21 -10.42
C ILE A 2 -16.33 -7.35 -10.16
N MET A 3 -15.14 -7.97 -10.06
CA MET A 3 -13.90 -7.23 -9.75
C MET A 3 -13.50 -6.21 -10.84
N TYR A 4 -13.74 -6.53 -12.12
CA TYR A 4 -13.48 -5.61 -13.24
C TYR A 4 -14.47 -4.44 -13.31
N LEU A 5 -15.73 -4.65 -12.92
CA LEU A 5 -16.73 -3.58 -12.94
C LEU A 5 -16.61 -2.66 -11.71
N ASN A 6 -16.18 -3.20 -10.57
CA ASN A 6 -16.06 -2.48 -9.30
C ASN A 6 -14.59 -2.25 -8.88
N GLN A 7 -13.68 -2.02 -9.84
CA GLN A 7 -12.23 -1.95 -9.57
C GLN A 7 -11.85 -1.00 -8.43
N LYS A 8 -12.46 0.19 -8.37
CA LYS A 8 -12.18 1.18 -7.32
C LYS A 8 -12.55 0.69 -5.93
N GLU A 9 -13.73 0.09 -5.79
CA GLU A 9 -14.21 -0.45 -4.52
C GLU A 9 -13.31 -1.61 -4.04
N TRP A 10 -12.85 -2.45 -4.97
CA TRP A 10 -11.94 -3.54 -4.66
C TRP A 10 -10.54 -3.06 -4.26
N ASP A 11 -9.96 -2.12 -5.01
CA ASP A 11 -8.68 -1.49 -4.68
C ASP A 11 -8.73 -0.84 -3.29
N GLU A 12 -9.77 -0.05 -3.02
CA GLU A 12 -9.98 0.60 -1.72
C GLU A 12 -10.06 -0.42 -0.57
N ARG A 13 -10.91 -1.43 -0.72
CA ARG A 13 -11.10 -2.48 0.28
C ARG A 13 -9.82 -3.30 0.55
N ILE A 14 -9.04 -3.57 -0.48
CA ILE A 14 -7.77 -4.30 -0.35
C ILE A 14 -6.74 -3.42 0.37
N ARG A 15 -6.61 -2.16 -0.01
CA ARG A 15 -5.68 -1.22 0.65
C ARG A 15 -6.06 -1.01 2.11
N ASP A 16 -7.35 -0.86 2.42
CA ASP A 16 -7.83 -0.78 3.80
C ASP A 16 -7.38 -1.98 4.62
N ARG A 17 -7.52 -3.18 4.04
CA ARG A 17 -7.07 -4.40 4.71
C ARG A 17 -5.54 -4.44 4.90
N ILE A 18 -4.77 -4.05 3.89
CA ILE A 18 -3.29 -3.98 3.99
C ILE A 18 -2.89 -2.99 5.09
N VAL A 19 -3.51 -1.82 5.13
CA VAL A 19 -3.24 -0.77 6.13
C VAL A 19 -3.58 -1.25 7.53
N GLU A 20 -4.70 -1.96 7.73
CA GLU A 20 -5.03 -2.56 9.02
C GLU A 20 -3.97 -3.56 9.51
N ASP A 21 -3.40 -4.35 8.59
CA ASP A 21 -2.46 -5.42 8.94
C ASP A 21 -1.01 -4.91 9.11
N LEU A 22 -0.58 -3.92 8.30
CA LEU A 22 0.83 -3.56 8.14
C LEU A 22 1.18 -2.10 8.47
N HIS A 23 0.21 -1.23 8.78
CA HIS A 23 0.48 0.19 9.09
C HIS A 23 1.52 0.37 10.20
N TRP A 24 1.41 -0.40 11.28
CA TRP A 24 2.37 -0.34 12.39
C TRP A 24 3.81 -0.66 11.95
N LEU A 25 3.97 -1.57 10.97
CA LEU A 25 5.27 -1.98 10.46
C LEU A 25 5.83 -0.94 9.49
N ALA A 26 4.97 -0.31 8.68
CA ALA A 26 5.37 0.81 7.83
C ALA A 26 5.87 1.98 8.68
N GLU A 27 5.18 2.30 9.77
CA GLU A 27 5.60 3.34 10.72
C GLU A 27 6.94 2.97 11.39
N ASP A 28 7.10 1.73 11.85
CA ASP A 28 8.33 1.23 12.47
C ASP A 28 9.54 1.34 11.52
N TRP A 29 9.41 0.85 10.29
CA TRP A 29 10.51 0.88 9.32
C TRP A 29 10.83 2.31 8.86
N PHE A 30 9.80 3.11 8.59
CA PHE A 30 9.99 4.49 8.16
C PHE A 30 10.60 5.36 9.25
N SER A 31 10.39 5.05 10.53
CA SER A 31 11.00 5.82 11.64
C SER A 31 12.54 5.76 11.68
N SER A 32 13.14 4.84 10.92
CA SER A 32 14.59 4.63 10.88
C SER A 32 15.27 5.19 9.61
N VAL A 33 14.53 5.88 8.74
CA VAL A 33 15.12 6.51 7.55
C VAL A 33 15.84 7.80 7.91
N ASP A 34 16.85 8.16 7.13
CA ASP A 34 17.56 9.41 7.30
C ASP A 34 16.65 10.58 6.86
N GLU A 35 16.49 11.59 7.72
CA GLU A 35 15.62 12.76 7.46
C GLU A 35 15.99 13.50 6.16
N GLU A 36 17.27 13.46 5.76
CA GLU A 36 17.79 14.08 4.54
C GLU A 36 17.23 13.43 3.26
N ASP A 37 16.83 12.15 3.32
CA ASP A 37 16.34 11.37 2.18
C ASP A 37 14.82 11.49 1.99
N VAL A 38 14.10 12.04 2.98
CA VAL A 38 12.62 12.04 2.99
C VAL A 38 12.03 12.81 1.81
N ASP A 39 12.65 13.93 1.41
CA ASP A 39 12.16 14.70 0.25
C ASP A 39 12.23 13.88 -1.05
N GLU A 40 13.30 13.09 -1.25
CA GLU A 40 13.42 12.18 -2.40
C GLU A 40 12.41 11.04 -2.32
N MET A 41 12.22 10.46 -1.13
CA MET A 41 11.22 9.41 -0.90
C MET A 41 9.79 9.88 -1.22
N ILE A 42 9.44 11.11 -0.84
CA ILE A 42 8.13 11.71 -1.20
C ILE A 42 8.00 11.80 -2.72
N GLU A 43 9.03 12.26 -3.44
CA GLU A 43 9.00 12.33 -4.90
C GLU A 43 8.85 10.95 -5.56
N ILE A 44 9.48 9.92 -4.99
CA ILE A 44 9.37 8.53 -5.45
C ILE A 44 7.93 8.03 -5.30
N LEU A 45 7.31 8.22 -4.14
CA LEU A 45 5.92 7.82 -3.91
C LEU A 45 4.93 8.55 -4.83
N GLU A 46 5.15 9.84 -5.09
CA GLU A 46 4.28 10.65 -5.96
C GLU A 46 4.35 10.27 -7.45
N LYS A 47 5.37 9.53 -7.89
CA LYS A 47 5.48 9.08 -9.29
C LYS A 47 4.50 7.96 -9.65
N ASN A 48 4.19 7.08 -8.70
CA ASN A 48 3.44 5.85 -8.98
C ASN A 48 2.03 5.84 -8.38
N SER A 49 1.76 6.73 -7.42
CA SER A 49 0.41 6.98 -6.94
C SER A 49 -0.31 7.95 -7.88
N ASN A 50 -1.50 7.58 -8.37
CA ASN A 50 -2.37 8.51 -9.10
C ASN A 50 -2.93 9.63 -8.19
N SER A 51 -2.57 9.66 -6.91
CA SER A 51 -2.86 10.74 -5.97
C SER A 51 -1.56 11.36 -5.44
N LYS A 52 -1.39 12.67 -5.68
CA LYS A 52 -0.35 13.46 -5.02
C LYS A 52 -0.70 13.61 -3.54
N PHE A 53 0.28 13.43 -2.64
CA PHE A 53 0.08 13.70 -1.23
C PHE A 53 -0.31 15.16 -1.00
N THR A 54 -1.23 15.38 -0.07
CA THR A 54 -1.55 16.71 0.44
C THR A 54 -0.35 17.31 1.14
N LYS A 55 -0.32 18.64 1.29
CA LYS A 55 0.72 19.32 2.07
C LYS A 55 0.84 18.72 3.48
N LYS A 56 -0.28 18.42 4.13
CA LYS A 56 -0.30 17.85 5.49
C LYS A 56 0.39 16.48 5.53
N GLU A 57 0.10 15.60 4.59
CA GLU A 57 0.71 14.27 4.50
C GLU A 57 2.22 14.36 4.22
N LYS A 58 2.67 15.34 3.43
CA LYS A 58 4.11 15.58 3.21
C LYS A 58 4.82 16.06 4.48
N GLU A 59 4.23 17.00 5.23
CA GLU A 59 4.80 17.42 6.51
C GLU A 59 4.84 16.26 7.52
N GLU A 60 3.84 15.36 7.49
CA GLU A 60 3.82 14.16 8.33
C GLU A 60 5.00 13.22 8.03
N LEU A 61 5.25 12.95 6.74
CA LEU A 61 6.41 12.17 6.30
C LEU A 61 7.73 12.84 6.71
N LYS A 62 7.82 14.17 6.64
CA LYS A 62 9.00 14.95 7.10
C LYS A 62 9.23 14.86 8.61
N GLU A 63 8.20 14.58 9.39
CA GLU A 63 8.32 14.27 10.82
C GLU A 63 8.58 12.77 11.09
N LEU A 64 8.93 11.99 10.06
CA LEU A 64 9.12 10.54 10.10
C LEU A 64 7.90 9.78 10.61
N LYS A 65 6.71 10.32 10.35
CA LYS A 65 5.43 9.70 10.70
C LYS A 65 4.75 9.17 9.46
N VAL A 66 4.12 8.01 9.63
CA VAL A 66 3.32 7.38 8.60
C VAL A 66 1.96 7.11 9.21
N SER A 67 0.95 7.93 8.90
CA SER A 67 -0.43 7.61 9.23
C SER A 67 -0.99 6.54 8.30
N LYS A 68 -2.15 6.01 8.67
CA LYS A 68 -2.91 5.09 7.82
C LYS A 68 -3.20 5.66 6.44
N GLU A 69 -3.55 6.95 6.34
CA GLU A 69 -3.84 7.59 5.06
C GLU A 69 -2.56 7.76 4.22
N VAL A 70 -1.45 8.19 4.84
CA VAL A 70 -0.15 8.26 4.15
C VAL A 70 0.26 6.90 3.60
N PHE A 71 0.15 5.85 4.42
CA PHE A 71 0.48 4.49 3.97
C PHE A 71 -0.45 4.02 2.86
N LYS A 72 -1.78 4.20 3.02
CA LYS A 72 -2.79 3.83 2.01
C LYS A 72 -2.54 4.51 0.66
N ASN A 73 -2.15 5.77 0.69
CA ASN A 73 -1.92 6.60 -0.49
C ASN A 73 -0.54 6.36 -1.13
N GLY A 74 0.43 5.85 -0.36
CA GLY A 74 1.78 5.53 -0.84
C GLY A 74 1.93 4.14 -1.48
N ILE A 75 0.98 3.22 -1.26
CA ILE A 75 0.98 1.91 -1.91
C ILE A 75 0.13 1.90 -3.19
N TYR A 76 0.52 1.07 -4.16
CA TYR A 76 -0.25 0.86 -5.38
C TYR A 76 -0.25 -0.60 -5.81
N LEU A 77 -1.29 -1.00 -6.55
CA LEU A 77 -1.41 -2.35 -7.07
C LEU A 77 -0.39 -2.58 -8.20
N GLU A 78 0.56 -3.48 -7.97
CA GLU A 78 1.57 -3.88 -8.95
C GLU A 78 1.06 -5.06 -9.82
N GLY A 79 0.37 -6.01 -9.20
CA GLY A 79 -0.02 -7.23 -9.89
C GLY A 79 -1.17 -7.97 -9.24
N VAL A 80 -1.91 -8.72 -10.07
CA VAL A 80 -2.97 -9.61 -9.62
C VAL A 80 -2.79 -10.97 -10.28
N ARG A 81 -2.82 -12.03 -9.47
CA ARG A 81 -2.92 -13.41 -9.94
C ARG A 81 -4.26 -13.98 -9.52
N ILE A 82 -5.06 -14.47 -10.47
CA ILE A 82 -6.39 -15.05 -10.22
C ILE A 82 -6.43 -16.48 -10.75
N THR A 83 -7.00 -17.39 -9.97
CA THR A 83 -7.24 -18.79 -10.36
C THR A 83 -8.63 -18.96 -10.97
N SER A 84 -8.87 -20.06 -11.70
CA SER A 84 -10.18 -20.39 -12.28
C SER A 84 -11.31 -20.52 -11.24
N ASN A 85 -10.95 -20.87 -10.01
CA ASN A 85 -11.90 -21.04 -8.91
C ASN A 85 -12.23 -19.73 -8.19
N GLY A 86 -11.66 -18.61 -8.63
CA GLY A 86 -11.94 -17.29 -8.06
C GLY A 86 -11.09 -16.91 -6.86
N ASP A 87 -10.07 -17.70 -6.50
CA ASP A 87 -9.05 -17.25 -5.54
C ASP A 87 -8.06 -16.30 -6.22
N PHE A 88 -7.60 -15.29 -5.49
CA PHE A 88 -6.59 -14.35 -5.96
C PHE A 88 -5.46 -14.11 -4.95
N SER A 89 -4.29 -13.77 -5.49
CA SER A 89 -3.22 -13.04 -4.80
C SER A 89 -3.09 -11.66 -5.44
N VAL A 90 -2.98 -10.63 -4.61
CA VAL A 90 -2.66 -9.26 -5.04
C VAL A 90 -1.30 -8.87 -4.50
N TYR A 91 -0.55 -8.13 -5.30
CA TYR A 91 0.78 -7.63 -5.00
C TYR A 91 0.73 -6.11 -5.04
N TYR A 92 1.05 -5.48 -3.91
CA TYR A 92 1.16 -4.03 -3.78
C TYR A 92 2.61 -3.64 -3.56
N TYR A 93 2.96 -2.44 -4.01
CA TYR A 93 4.30 -1.91 -3.88
C TYR A 93 4.26 -0.45 -3.46
N ASP A 94 5.34 0.00 -2.86
CA ASP A 94 5.55 1.33 -2.28
C ASP A 94 6.82 2.00 -2.85
N ASN A 95 7.43 1.43 -3.88
CA ASN A 95 8.69 1.89 -4.48
C ASN A 95 9.86 1.93 -3.50
N GLU A 96 9.93 0.93 -2.63
CA GLU A 96 11.06 0.75 -1.71
C GLU A 96 11.10 1.74 -0.55
N VAL A 97 10.05 2.55 -0.36
CA VAL A 97 10.06 3.64 0.61
C VAL A 97 9.72 3.19 2.04
N PHE A 98 8.61 2.50 2.25
CA PHE A 98 8.22 1.99 3.58
C PHE A 98 8.86 0.64 3.89
N PHE A 99 9.03 -0.22 2.88
CA PHE A 99 9.45 -1.61 3.09
C PHE A 99 10.73 -2.00 2.34
N ALA A 100 11.60 -1.06 1.98
CA ALA A 100 12.94 -1.33 1.45
C ALA A 100 13.00 -2.42 0.34
N GLY A 101 11.98 -2.44 -0.53
CA GLY A 101 11.86 -3.35 -1.68
C GLY A 101 11.10 -4.65 -1.42
N HIS A 102 10.56 -4.85 -0.22
CA HIS A 102 9.64 -5.94 0.02
C HIS A 102 8.25 -5.65 -0.56
N GLY A 103 7.76 -6.55 -1.41
CA GLY A 103 6.42 -6.49 -1.98
C GLY A 103 5.34 -6.92 -0.98
N ILE A 104 4.18 -6.28 -1.02
CA ILE A 104 3.07 -6.57 -0.12
C ILE A 104 2.14 -7.60 -0.77
N GLU A 105 1.97 -8.77 -0.18
CA GLU A 105 1.05 -9.81 -0.66
C GLU A 105 -0.21 -9.90 0.22
N LEU A 106 -1.38 -9.95 -0.42
CA LEU A 106 -2.65 -10.32 0.23
C LEU A 106 -3.39 -11.38 -0.59
N MET A 107 -3.97 -12.38 0.08
CA MET A 107 -4.74 -13.45 -0.55
C MET A 107 -6.23 -13.35 -0.20
N GLY A 108 -7.08 -13.56 -1.19
CA GLY A 108 -8.52 -13.58 -1.01
C GLY A 108 -9.25 -14.34 -2.12
N ASN A 109 -10.56 -14.11 -2.21
CA ASN A 109 -11.39 -14.66 -3.28
C ASN A 109 -12.35 -13.59 -3.85
N ILE A 110 -12.90 -13.85 -5.04
CA ILE A 110 -13.83 -12.94 -5.73
C ILE A 110 -15.15 -12.72 -5.00
N SER A 111 -15.45 -13.49 -3.95
CA SER A 111 -16.60 -13.26 -3.05
C SER A 111 -16.30 -12.20 -1.98
N GLY A 112 -15.03 -11.78 -1.85
CA GLY A 112 -14.58 -10.73 -0.95
C GLY A 112 -13.99 -11.26 0.36
N GLU A 113 -13.73 -12.55 0.50
CA GLU A 113 -13.15 -13.08 1.73
C GLU A 113 -11.61 -13.06 1.63
N PHE A 114 -10.95 -12.44 2.61
CA PHE A 114 -9.50 -12.45 2.75
C PHE A 114 -9.09 -13.66 3.59
N LYS A 115 -8.15 -14.47 3.08
CA LYS A 115 -7.77 -15.75 3.71
C LYS A 115 -6.76 -15.56 4.84
N TYR A 116 -5.88 -14.58 4.73
CA TYR A 116 -4.79 -14.32 5.67
C TYR A 116 -4.59 -12.81 5.85
N LYS A 117 -3.73 -12.46 6.81
CA LYS A 117 -3.22 -11.09 6.92
C LYS A 117 -2.29 -10.77 5.75
N ALA A 118 -2.21 -9.48 5.39
CA ALA A 118 -1.19 -9.01 4.47
C ALA A 118 0.21 -9.28 5.06
N LYS A 119 1.18 -9.51 4.18
CA LYS A 119 2.58 -9.81 4.54
C LYS A 119 3.54 -9.20 3.52
N LEU A 120 4.80 -9.08 3.91
CA LEU A 120 5.95 -8.68 3.09
C LEU A 120 6.63 -9.89 2.43
#